data_AF-A0A9N9JZD4-F1
#
_entry.id   AF-A0A9N9JZD4-F1
#
_cell.length_a   1.000
_cell.length_b   1.000
_cell.length_c   1.000
_cell.angle_alpha   90.00
_cell.angle_beta   90.00
_cell.angle_gamma   90.00
#
_symmetry.space_group_name_H-M   'P 1'
#
loop_
_entity.id
_entity.type
_entity.pdbx_description
1 polymer ?
#
loop_
_entity_poly.entity_id
_entity_poly.type
_entity_poly.pdbx_seq_one_letter_code
_entity_poly.pdbx_strand_id
1 'polypeptide(L)'
;MNFHYNYQDLSLKPHEPFYDAIIIGGGIAGSSFAIRISQLFDSSRLTFKKILIIEEKSITYKLFKVGESLPAEAKPVLQSLGVLEKVNDDTIQ
;
A
#
# COMPACT_ATOMS: atom_id res chain seq x y z
N MET A 1 4.06 -52.70 -10.23
CA MET A 1 3.80 -51.90 -9.01
C MET A 1 2.80 -50.82 -9.38
N ASN A 2 1.54 -50.95 -8.96
CA ASN A 2 0.49 -49.99 -9.29
C ASN A 2 0.43 -48.93 -8.19
N PHE A 3 0.80 -47.69 -8.52
CA PHE A 3 0.62 -46.54 -7.64
C PHE A 3 -0.84 -46.10 -7.70
N HIS A 4 -1.64 -46.50 -6.71
CA HIS A 4 -2.94 -45.89 -6.45
C HIS A 4 -2.71 -44.56 -5.75
N TYR A 5 -2.88 -43.45 -6.49
CA TYR A 5 -2.95 -42.13 -5.88
C TYR A 5 -4.33 -41.97 -5.22
N ASN A 6 -4.33 -42.02 -3.88
CA ASN A 6 -5.52 -41.82 -3.08
C ASN A 6 -5.82 -40.32 -3.00
N TYR A 7 -6.77 -39.83 -3.81
CA TYR A 7 -7.24 -38.43 -3.80
C TYR A 7 -8.20 -38.16 -2.64
N GLN A 8 -7.78 -38.48 -1.42
CA GLN A 8 -8.58 -38.22 -0.21
C GLN A 8 -7.71 -37.61 0.88
N ASP A 9 -7.25 -36.38 0.64
CA ASP A 9 -7.03 -35.40 1.71
C ASP A 9 -6.99 -33.98 1.11
N LEU A 10 -8.16 -33.50 0.66
CA LEU A 10 -8.42 -32.06 0.51
C LEU A 10 -8.92 -31.53 1.86
N SER A 11 -8.15 -31.75 2.94
CA SER A 11 -8.34 -30.93 4.13
C SER A 11 -8.22 -29.46 3.69
N LEU A 12 -9.28 -28.71 3.96
CA LEU A 12 -9.40 -27.28 3.75
C LEU A 12 -8.22 -26.59 4.44
N LYS A 13 -7.10 -26.43 3.70
CA LYS A 13 -6.09 -25.44 4.07
C LYS A 13 -6.86 -24.12 4.16
N PRO A 14 -6.77 -23.38 5.28
CA PRO A 14 -7.37 -22.05 5.34
C PRO A 14 -6.90 -21.29 4.11
N HIS A 15 -7.83 -20.84 3.26
CA HIS A 15 -7.52 -20.13 2.03
C HIS A 15 -6.48 -19.06 2.36
N GLU A 16 -5.27 -19.21 1.83
CA GLU A 16 -4.24 -18.19 2.01
C GLU A 16 -4.84 -16.86 1.56
N PRO A 17 -4.63 -15.77 2.33
CA PRO A 17 -5.19 -14.49 1.95
C PRO A 17 -4.61 -14.08 0.59
N PHE A 18 -5.46 -14.09 -0.44
CA PHE A 18 -5.11 -13.56 -1.75
C PHE A 18 -5.07 -12.03 -1.69
N TYR A 19 -3.97 -11.44 -2.15
CA TYR A 19 -3.77 -10.00 -2.27
C TYR A 19 -3.59 -9.63 -3.75
N ASP A 20 -4.21 -8.53 -4.17
CA ASP A 20 -4.08 -8.00 -5.54
C ASP A 20 -2.76 -7.24 -5.72
N ALA A 21 -2.22 -6.71 -4.61
CA ALA A 21 -0.90 -6.10 -4.56
C ALA A 21 -0.25 -6.33 -3.19
N ILE A 22 1.02 -6.72 -3.19
CA ILE A 22 1.87 -6.77 -2.00
C ILE A 22 3.00 -5.75 -2.19
N ILE A 23 3.15 -4.84 -1.24
CA ILE A 23 4.12 -3.75 -1.26
C ILE A 23 5.11 -3.99 -0.12
N ILE A 24 6.39 -4.09 -0.45
CA ILE A 24 7.47 -4.24 0.54
C ILE A 24 8.11 -2.87 0.76
N GLY A 25 8.01 -2.36 1.99
CA GLY A 25 8.41 -1.00 2.36
C GLY A 25 7.22 -0.04 2.47
N GLY A 26 6.91 0.42 3.69
CA GLY A 26 5.83 1.35 4.03
C GLY A 26 6.25 2.82 4.09
N GLY A 27 7.51 3.15 3.80
CA GLY A 27 7.95 4.54 3.65
C GLY A 27 7.21 5.30 2.53
N ILE A 28 7.59 6.57 2.30
CA ILE A 28 6.89 7.48 1.37
C ILE A 28 6.57 6.85 0.01
N ALA A 29 7.53 6.15 -0.61
CA ALA A 29 7.34 5.52 -1.91
C ALA A 29 6.25 4.43 -1.90
N GLY A 30 6.31 3.48 -0.94
CA GLY A 30 5.35 2.39 -0.85
C GLY A 30 3.96 2.86 -0.45
N SER A 31 3.88 3.84 0.46
CA SER A 31 2.62 4.46 0.84
C SER A 31 1.98 5.24 -0.32
N SER A 32 2.74 6.05 -1.05
CA SER A 32 2.24 6.77 -2.23
C SER A 32 1.79 5.80 -3.34
N PHE A 33 2.52 4.71 -3.56
CA PHE A 33 2.13 3.68 -4.51
C PHE A 33 0.84 2.97 -4.10
N ALA A 34 0.70 2.61 -2.82
CA ALA A 34 -0.50 1.99 -2.27
C ALA A 34 -1.75 2.87 -2.49
N ILE A 35 -1.63 4.18 -2.24
CA ILE A 35 -2.72 5.14 -2.49
C ILE A 35 -3.07 5.14 -3.98
N ARG A 36 -2.07 5.28 -4.85
CA ARG A 36 -2.31 5.38 -6.30
C ARG A 36 -2.96 4.12 -6.86
N ILE A 37 -2.49 2.93 -6.47
CA ILE A 37 -3.06 1.68 -6.98
C ILE A 37 -4.48 1.46 -6.43
N SER A 38 -4.77 1.89 -5.20
CA SER A 38 -6.13 1.91 -4.65
C SER A 38 -7.08 2.75 -5.49
N GLN A 39 -6.69 3.98 -5.86
CA GLN A 39 -7.48 4.86 -6.72
C GLN A 39 -7.73 4.27 -8.12
N LEU A 40 -6.72 3.62 -8.71
CA LEU A 40 -6.84 2.96 -10.02
C LEU A 40 -7.81 1.77 -9.94
N PHE A 41 -7.70 0.96 -8.90
CA PHE A 41 -8.61 -0.12 -8.67
C PHE A 41 -10.05 0.38 -8.47
N ASP A 42 -10.27 1.48 -7.73
CA ASP A 42 -11.58 2.15 -7.59
C ASP A 42 -12.19 2.56 -8.93
N SER A 43 -11.37 3.13 -9.81
CA SER A 43 -11.80 3.54 -11.15
C SER A 43 -12.20 2.34 -12.03
N SER A 44 -11.62 1.16 -11.81
CA SER A 44 -11.83 -0.04 -12.63
C SER A 44 -13.05 -0.91 -12.24
N ARG A 45 -13.82 -0.53 -11.20
CA ARG A 45 -14.97 -1.31 -10.67
C ARG A 45 -14.66 -2.77 -10.28
N LEU A 46 -13.39 -3.11 -10.01
CA LEU A 46 -13.03 -4.41 -9.46
C LEU A 46 -13.66 -4.60 -8.06
N THR A 47 -14.23 -5.76 -7.80
CA THR A 47 -15.06 -6.06 -6.61
C THR A 47 -14.25 -6.44 -5.36
N PHE A 48 -12.98 -6.81 -5.50
CA PHE A 48 -12.10 -7.14 -4.38
C PHE A 48 -10.74 -6.47 -4.61
N LYS A 49 -10.27 -5.72 -3.61
CA LYS A 49 -9.00 -4.99 -3.64
C LYS A 49 -8.32 -5.16 -2.30
N LYS A 50 -7.43 -6.13 -2.23
CA LYS A 50 -6.64 -6.42 -1.03
C LYS A 50 -5.21 -5.99 -1.32
N ILE A 51 -4.85 -4.81 -0.82
CA ILE A 51 -3.48 -4.30 -0.86
C ILE A 51 -2.84 -4.58 0.51
N LEU A 52 -1.71 -5.29 0.52
CA LEU A 52 -0.90 -5.52 1.71
C LEU A 52 0.37 -4.67 1.65
N ILE A 53 0.67 -3.93 2.71
CA ILE A 53 1.96 -3.28 2.89
C ILE A 53 2.69 -4.00 4.03
N ILE A 54 3.92 -4.44 3.75
CA ILE A 54 4.82 -5.04 4.74
C ILE A 54 5.93 -4.05 4.98
N GLU A 55 6.02 -3.53 6.21
CA GLU A 55 7.11 -2.66 6.64
C GLU A 55 7.89 -3.35 7.75
N GLU A 56 9.21 -3.33 7.62
CA GLU A 56 10.08 -3.79 8.71
C GLU A 56 10.02 -2.77 9.85
N LYS A 57 9.58 -3.23 11.03
CA LYS A 57 9.67 -2.42 12.24
C LYS A 57 11.11 -2.48 12.77
N SER A 58 12.01 -1.77 12.12
CA SER A 58 13.40 -1.63 12.61
C SER A 58 13.38 -0.95 13.98
N ILE A 59 13.82 -1.70 15.00
CA ILE A 59 14.11 -1.20 16.35
C ILE A 59 15.51 -0.54 16.38
N THR A 60 16.22 -0.55 15.26
CA THR A 60 17.59 -0.09 15.16
C THR A 60 17.59 1.41 14.90
N TYR A 61 17.74 2.17 16.00
CA TYR A 61 18.19 3.56 16.02
C TYR A 61 19.25 3.81 14.93
N LYS A 62 18.91 4.54 13.86
CA LYS A 62 19.82 5.50 13.17
C LYS A 62 19.30 6.13 11.88
N LEU A 63 18.24 5.61 11.24
CA LEU A 63 17.69 6.26 10.04
C LEU A 63 16.33 6.89 10.33
N PHE A 64 16.34 8.01 11.04
CA PHE A 64 15.19 8.91 11.01
C PHE A 64 15.17 9.56 9.62
N LYS A 65 14.11 9.31 8.83
CA LYS A 65 13.86 10.13 7.65
C LYS A 65 13.38 11.50 8.14
N VAL A 66 14.30 12.45 8.23
CA VAL A 66 14.01 13.83 8.65
C VAL A 66 14.18 14.77 7.47
N GLY A 67 13.08 15.44 7.11
CA GLY A 67 13.04 16.64 6.28
C GLY A 67 13.71 16.52 4.91
N GLU A 68 12.98 16.02 3.92
CA GLU A 68 13.38 16.09 2.52
C GLU A 68 12.71 17.29 1.84
N SER A 69 13.49 18.05 1.06
CA SER A 69 12.91 19.04 0.16
C SER A 69 12.22 18.34 -0.99
N LEU A 70 11.01 18.78 -1.33
CA LEU A 70 10.30 18.32 -2.50
C LEU A 70 10.48 19.30 -3.66
N PRO A 71 10.56 18.80 -4.90
CA PRO A 71 10.58 19.66 -6.08
C PRO A 71 9.23 20.36 -6.27
N ALA A 72 9.18 21.46 -7.03
CA ALA A 72 7.95 22.25 -7.22
C ALA A 72 6.81 21.42 -7.84
N GLU A 73 7.16 20.45 -8.66
CA GLU A 73 6.28 19.51 -9.33
C GLU A 73 5.64 18.49 -8.37
N ALA A 74 6.10 18.41 -7.11
CA ALA A 74 5.51 17.50 -6.13
C ALA A 74 4.12 17.92 -5.68
N LYS A 75 3.79 19.22 -5.68
CA LYS A 75 2.48 19.74 -5.27
C LYS A 75 1.30 19.11 -6.03
N PRO A 76 1.27 19.12 -7.38
CA PRO A 76 0.19 18.45 -8.12
C PRO A 76 0.15 16.94 -7.89
N VAL A 77 1.31 16.28 -7.71
CA VAL A 77 1.36 14.84 -7.41
C VAL A 77 0.70 14.55 -6.07
N LEU A 78 1.07 15.27 -5.02
CA LEU A 78 0.49 15.14 -3.68
C LEU A 78 -1.02 15.40 -3.69
N GLN A 79 -1.46 16.45 -4.37
CA GLN A 79 -2.89 16.74 -4.55
C GLN A 79 -3.62 15.60 -5.25
N SER A 80 -3.03 14.99 -6.28
CA SER A 80 -3.62 13.83 -6.97
C SER A 80 -3.73 12.58 -6.07
N LEU A 81 -2.90 12.49 -5.04
CA LEU A 81 -2.96 11.45 -4.01
C LEU A 81 -3.92 11.81 -2.86
N GLY A 82 -4.61 12.95 -2.93
CA GLY A 82 -5.50 13.44 -1.88
C GLY A 82 -4.77 14.10 -0.71
N VAL A 83 -3.47 14.36 -0.82
CA VAL A 83 -2.69 15.10 0.17
C VAL A 83 -2.82 16.59 -0.13
N LEU A 84 -3.62 17.29 0.66
CA LEU A 84 -3.88 18.71 0.50
C LEU A 84 -3.13 19.52 1.55
N GLU A 85 -2.56 20.63 1.11
CA GLU A 85 -1.99 21.64 1.98
C GLU A 85 -3.12 22.28 2.81
N LYS A 86 -3.05 22.17 4.14
CA LYS A 86 -3.94 22.92 5.02
C LYS A 86 -3.43 24.34 5.14
N VAL A 87 -4.15 25.28 4.51
CA VAL A 87 -3.95 26.70 4.76
C VAL A 87 -4.74 27.03 6.02
N ASN A 88 -4.07 27.44 7.10
CA ASN A 88 -4.77 27.97 8.27
C ASN A 88 -5.29 29.37 7.90
N ASP A 89 -6.60 29.53 7.86
CA ASP A 89 -7.29 30.79 7.53
C ASP A 89 -7.32 31.75 8.73
N ASP A 90 -6.25 31.78 9.54
CA ASP A 90 -6.15 32.61 10.75
C ASP A 90 -6.00 34.13 10.43
N THR A 91 -6.29 34.55 9.19
CA THR A 91 -6.18 35.94 8.70
C THR A 91 -7.51 36.55 8.24
N ILE A 92 -8.64 35.85 8.37
CA ILE A 92 -9.96 36.48 8.18
C ILE A 92 -10.40 37.09 9.52
N GLN A 93 -10.02 38.35 9.74
CA GLN A 93 -10.59 39.25 10.77
C GLN A 93 -11.94 39.80 10.33
#